data_AF-A0A1S1SYK2-F1
#
_entry.id   AF-A0A1S1SYK2-F1
#
_cell.length_a   1.000
_cell.length_b   1.000
_cell.length_c   1.000
_cell.angle_alpha   90.00
_cell.angle_beta   90.00
_cell.angle_gamma   90.00
#
_symmetry.space_group_name_H-M   'P 1'
#
loop_
_entity.id
_entity.type
_entity.pdbx_description
1 polymer ?
#
loop_
_entity_poly.entity_id
_entity_poly.type
_entity_poly.pdbx_seq_one_letter_code
_entity_poly.pdbx_strand_id
1 'polypeptide(L)'
;MFIVSKIGEADGVITSQLRHLDAILVKADLISAIRKLGIPDFDADGKYLGHYSVKEFTGSLGAPDDDANNTLTGRLLLFLESQPLLGEDAYSDIIDDVIASYWRDYGDHAEKFMPAFLANDILRLWRTFCVNYEARTERDPHEKKIEGKIKNYKLKHSRMLTCYSALLYLLGVFKLEKTVSPDHAKSMTQLTPTTRLSWLLKHQEFKAIHSVTNQLLEKYAEFLEKTDRPKDELIAAFNENSSEWMEGSYTFGDLMFEALSTLGEQNRFYRLIVV
;
A
#
# COMPACT_ATOMS: atom_id res chain seq x y z
N MET A 1 5.21 -5.99 9.28
CA MET A 1 4.30 -6.00 10.44
C MET A 1 4.67 -4.83 11.33
N PHE A 2 3.70 -4.05 11.79
CA PHE A 2 3.87 -2.98 12.77
C PHE A 2 2.65 -2.98 13.70
N ILE A 3 2.75 -2.27 14.83
CA ILE A 3 1.69 -2.17 15.83
C ILE A 3 1.06 -0.78 15.71
N VAL A 4 -0.27 -0.73 15.69
CA VAL A 4 -1.02 0.54 15.75
C VAL A 4 -1.95 0.51 16.94
N SER A 5 -2.06 1.63 17.63
CA SER A 5 -2.96 1.76 18.78
C SER A 5 -3.94 2.91 18.60
N LYS A 6 -5.12 2.73 19.21
CA LYS A 6 -6.07 3.80 19.45
C LYS A 6 -5.45 4.85 20.38
N ILE A 7 -6.09 6.01 20.41
CA ILE A 7 -5.81 7.06 21.37
C ILE A 7 -6.89 7.11 22.45
N GLY A 8 -6.49 7.51 23.65
CA GLY A 8 -7.37 7.80 24.76
C GLY A 8 -6.96 9.13 25.40
N GLU A 9 -7.80 9.62 26.28
CA GLU A 9 -7.51 10.81 27.08
C GLU A 9 -7.15 10.37 28.49
N ALA A 10 -5.97 10.78 28.96
CA ALA A 10 -5.53 10.59 30.34
C ALA A 10 -5.03 11.95 30.84
N ASP A 11 -5.63 12.46 31.92
CA ASP A 11 -5.27 13.74 32.54
C ASP A 11 -5.28 14.94 31.56
N GLY A 12 -6.22 14.96 30.61
CA GLY A 12 -6.33 16.01 29.59
C GLY A 12 -5.31 15.89 28.44
N VAL A 13 -4.50 14.83 28.43
CA VAL A 13 -3.51 14.57 27.38
C VAL A 13 -3.97 13.40 26.53
N ILE A 14 -4.10 13.64 25.22
CA ILE A 14 -4.36 12.59 24.24
C ILE A 14 -3.10 11.74 24.08
N THR A 15 -3.18 10.48 24.49
CA THR A 15 -2.08 9.51 24.51
C THR A 15 -2.49 8.18 23.86
N SER A 16 -1.52 7.35 23.51
CA SER A 16 -1.77 5.98 23.05
C SER A 16 -2.43 5.15 24.16
N GLN A 17 -3.49 4.41 23.82
CA GLN A 17 -4.09 3.43 24.73
C GLN A 17 -3.19 2.21 24.98
N LEU A 18 -2.25 1.94 24.05
CA LEU A 18 -1.21 0.95 24.28
C LEU A 18 -0.02 1.64 24.96
N ARG A 19 0.21 1.31 26.23
CA ARG A 19 1.33 1.88 26.99
C ARG A 19 2.66 1.33 26.46
N HIS A 20 3.74 2.07 26.68
CA HIS A 20 5.06 1.69 26.19
C HIS A 20 5.53 0.30 26.68
N LEU A 21 5.32 -0.03 27.95
CA LEU A 21 5.69 -1.35 28.50
C LEU A 21 4.85 -2.47 27.88
N ASP A 22 3.56 -2.24 27.65
CA ASP A 22 2.69 -3.23 27.02
C ASP A 22 3.09 -3.45 25.55
N ALA A 23 3.49 -2.37 24.84
CA ALA A 23 4.05 -2.49 23.49
C ALA A 23 5.34 -3.32 23.46
N ILE A 24 6.21 -3.21 24.47
CA ILE A 24 7.42 -4.05 24.60
C ILE A 24 7.02 -5.52 24.79
N LEU A 25 6.04 -5.80 25.65
CA LEU A 25 5.55 -7.16 25.89
C LEU A 25 4.98 -7.78 24.61
N VAL A 26 4.13 -7.04 23.88
CA VAL A 26 3.58 -7.50 22.59
C VAL A 26 4.70 -7.84 21.60
N LYS A 27 5.74 -7.00 21.50
CA LYS A 27 6.89 -7.28 20.63
C LYS A 27 7.64 -8.54 21.06
N ALA A 28 7.88 -8.70 22.35
CA ALA A 28 8.56 -9.89 22.89
C ALA A 28 7.75 -11.17 22.63
N ASP A 29 6.42 -11.11 22.81
CA ASP A 29 5.53 -12.23 22.55
C ASP A 29 5.50 -12.60 21.06
N LEU A 30 5.45 -11.62 20.16
CA LEU A 30 5.54 -11.85 18.71
C LEU A 30 6.87 -12.52 18.33
N ILE A 31 7.99 -12.02 18.85
CA ILE A 31 9.33 -12.61 18.62
C ILE A 31 9.38 -14.04 19.17
N SER A 32 8.86 -14.27 20.38
CA SER A 32 8.81 -15.62 20.95
C SER A 32 7.96 -16.56 20.11
N ALA A 33 6.82 -16.09 19.59
CA ALA A 33 5.91 -16.88 18.79
C ALA A 33 6.55 -17.32 17.46
N ILE A 34 7.16 -16.40 16.70
CA ILE A 34 7.78 -16.75 15.41
C ILE A 34 8.92 -17.76 15.59
N ARG A 35 9.73 -17.61 16.66
CA ARG A 35 10.83 -18.53 16.98
C ARG A 35 10.32 -19.92 17.38
N LYS A 36 9.25 -19.99 18.18
CA LYS A 36 8.58 -21.26 18.53
C LYS A 36 8.02 -21.96 17.29
N LEU A 37 7.54 -21.20 16.32
CA LEU A 37 7.00 -21.72 15.05
C LEU A 37 8.08 -22.03 14.00
N GLY A 38 9.36 -21.73 14.28
CA GLY A 38 10.45 -21.92 13.32
C GLY A 38 10.42 -20.95 12.13
N ILE A 39 9.70 -19.82 12.26
CA ILE A 39 9.65 -18.76 11.25
C ILE A 39 10.91 -17.88 11.40
N PRO A 40 11.53 -17.38 10.31
CA PRO A 40 12.65 -16.45 10.39
C PRO A 40 12.36 -15.22 11.25
N ASP A 41 13.39 -14.72 11.94
CA ASP A 41 13.32 -13.48 12.72
C ASP A 41 12.88 -12.29 11.84
N PHE A 42 12.26 -11.28 12.46
CA PHE A 42 11.80 -10.09 11.75
C PHE A 42 12.96 -9.35 11.07
N ASP A 43 12.76 -9.03 9.79
CA ASP A 43 13.73 -8.32 8.95
C ASP A 43 14.29 -7.05 9.60
N ALA A 44 15.56 -6.76 9.26
CA ALA A 44 16.30 -5.60 9.75
C ALA A 44 16.29 -5.49 11.29
N ASP A 45 16.44 -6.64 11.96
CA ASP A 45 16.50 -6.75 13.42
C ASP A 45 15.27 -6.10 14.11
N GLY A 46 14.09 -6.37 13.55
CA GLY A 46 12.83 -5.84 14.09
C GLY A 46 12.59 -4.34 13.86
N LYS A 47 13.40 -3.65 13.04
CA LYS A 47 13.23 -2.22 12.70
C LYS A 47 11.79 -1.85 12.33
N TYR A 48 11.10 -2.74 11.63
CA TYR A 48 9.74 -2.49 11.14
C TYR A 48 8.64 -2.84 12.16
N LEU A 49 8.98 -3.50 13.27
CA LEU A 49 8.08 -3.78 14.38
C LEU A 49 7.93 -2.54 15.29
N GLY A 50 7.68 -1.40 14.64
CA GLY A 50 7.39 -0.12 15.28
C GLY A 50 6.01 -0.11 15.92
N HIS A 51 5.82 0.79 16.89
CA HIS A 51 4.51 1.11 17.45
C HIS A 51 4.18 2.54 17.04
N TYR A 52 2.99 2.73 16.47
CA TYR A 52 2.42 4.01 16.10
C TYR A 52 1.06 4.17 16.78
N SER A 53 0.69 5.38 17.14
CA SER A 53 -0.67 5.74 17.50
C SER A 53 -1.42 6.27 16.27
N VAL A 54 -2.75 6.15 16.27
CA VAL A 54 -3.57 6.75 15.21
C VAL A 54 -3.39 8.26 15.12
N LYS A 55 -3.09 8.95 16.24
CA LYS A 55 -2.75 10.38 16.26
C LYS A 55 -1.44 10.69 15.54
N GLU A 56 -0.43 9.83 15.62
CA GLU A 56 0.79 10.01 14.82
C GLU A 56 0.51 9.84 13.33
N PHE A 57 -0.39 8.91 12.96
CA PHE A 57 -0.80 8.76 11.56
C PHE A 57 -1.63 9.95 11.06
N THR A 58 -2.56 10.48 11.84
CA THR A 58 -3.47 11.54 11.36
C THR A 58 -2.96 12.96 11.63
N GLY A 59 -2.12 13.15 12.64
CA GLY A 59 -1.64 14.45 13.11
C GLY A 59 -0.52 15.06 12.27
N SER A 60 0.36 14.25 11.68
CA SER A 60 1.41 14.72 10.76
C SER A 60 1.01 14.66 9.29
N LEU A 61 -0.25 14.34 9.00
CA LEU A 61 -0.72 14.01 7.66
C LEU A 61 -0.48 15.17 6.67
N GLY A 62 0.39 14.93 5.70
CA GLY A 62 0.80 15.90 4.68
C GLY A 62 1.95 16.83 5.11
N ALA A 63 2.47 16.70 6.33
CA ALA A 63 3.60 17.49 6.83
C ALA A 63 4.95 16.91 6.38
N PRO A 64 6.05 17.69 6.43
CA PRO A 64 7.40 17.18 6.13
C PRO A 64 7.85 16.01 7.03
N ASP A 65 7.40 16.00 8.28
CA ASP A 65 7.79 14.99 9.28
C ASP A 65 7.20 13.60 9.01
N ASP A 66 6.22 13.49 8.10
CA ASP A 66 5.57 12.23 7.72
C ASP A 66 6.57 11.17 7.22
N ASP A 67 7.55 11.60 6.43
CA ASP A 67 8.57 10.72 5.84
C ASP A 67 9.67 10.39 6.87
N ALA A 68 10.08 11.37 7.67
CA ALA A 68 11.14 11.21 8.67
C ALA A 68 10.77 10.19 9.76
N ASN A 69 9.51 10.22 10.20
CA ASN A 69 8.98 9.32 11.23
C ASN A 69 8.33 8.06 10.66
N ASN A 70 8.36 7.87 9.33
CA ASN A 70 7.76 6.74 8.62
C ASN A 70 6.23 6.62 8.83
N THR A 71 5.56 7.70 9.24
CA THR A 71 4.10 7.73 9.46
C THR A 71 3.33 7.75 8.14
N LEU A 72 3.86 8.35 7.07
CA LEU A 72 3.28 8.23 5.71
C LEU A 72 3.18 6.77 5.28
N THR A 73 4.34 6.08 5.29
CA THR A 73 4.41 4.67 4.87
C THR A 73 3.55 3.81 5.78
N GLY A 74 3.66 3.96 7.10
CA GLY A 74 2.84 3.19 8.06
C GLY A 74 1.34 3.37 7.82
N ARG A 75 0.86 4.62 7.73
CA ARG A 75 -0.54 4.96 7.50
C ARG A 75 -1.08 4.39 6.19
N LEU A 76 -0.34 4.55 5.09
CA LEU A 76 -0.82 4.07 3.80
C LEU A 76 -0.67 2.56 3.63
N LEU A 77 0.31 1.90 4.26
CA LEU A 77 0.32 0.44 4.28
C LEU A 77 -0.83 -0.13 5.12
N LEU A 78 -1.16 0.52 6.24
CA LEU A 78 -2.37 0.21 7.02
C LEU A 78 -3.61 0.31 6.13
N PHE A 79 -3.74 1.42 5.42
CA PHE A 79 -4.91 1.71 4.59
C PHE A 79 -5.02 0.86 3.31
N LEU A 80 -3.89 0.54 2.66
CA LEU A 80 -3.86 -0.04 1.32
C LEU A 80 -3.67 -1.56 1.28
N GLU A 81 -3.05 -2.19 2.27
CA GLU A 81 -2.73 -3.63 2.16
C GLU A 81 -2.76 -4.40 3.48
N SER A 82 -3.09 -3.76 4.61
CA SER A 82 -3.00 -4.44 5.91
C SER A 82 -4.19 -5.36 6.21
N GLN A 83 -3.96 -6.27 7.14
CA GLN A 83 -4.96 -7.15 7.76
C GLN A 83 -4.64 -7.24 9.26
N PRO A 84 -5.67 -7.22 10.13
CA PRO A 84 -5.44 -7.34 11.56
C PRO A 84 -4.98 -8.75 11.92
N LEU A 85 -3.85 -8.86 12.62
CA LEU A 85 -3.46 -10.10 13.27
C LEU A 85 -4.17 -10.27 14.63
N LEU A 86 -4.38 -9.16 15.34
CA LEU A 86 -5.01 -9.05 16.65
C LEU A 86 -5.82 -7.76 16.70
N GLY A 87 -6.84 -7.72 17.56
CA GLY A 87 -7.59 -6.49 17.87
C GLY A 87 -8.39 -5.96 16.67
N GLU A 88 -9.25 -6.80 16.09
CA GLU A 88 -10.07 -6.46 14.92
C GLU A 88 -10.94 -5.21 15.14
N ASP A 89 -11.55 -5.06 16.32
CA ASP A 89 -12.32 -3.87 16.69
C ASP A 89 -11.44 -2.60 16.66
N ALA A 90 -10.27 -2.67 17.28
CA ALA A 90 -9.32 -1.55 17.29
C ALA A 90 -8.83 -1.23 15.88
N TYR A 91 -8.58 -2.25 15.06
CA TYR A 91 -8.23 -2.07 13.66
C TYR A 91 -9.34 -1.35 12.88
N SER A 92 -10.60 -1.77 13.04
CA SER A 92 -11.73 -1.12 12.37
C SER A 92 -11.80 0.36 12.75
N ASP A 93 -11.75 0.67 14.05
CA ASP A 93 -11.85 2.04 14.54
C ASP A 93 -10.69 2.92 14.04
N ILE A 94 -9.46 2.39 14.04
CA ILE A 94 -8.29 3.10 13.53
C ILE A 94 -8.43 3.36 12.02
N ILE A 95 -8.97 2.42 11.24
CA ILE A 95 -9.24 2.64 9.82
C ILE A 95 -10.27 3.77 9.65
N ASP A 96 -11.30 3.83 10.49
CA ASP A 96 -12.31 4.89 10.44
C ASP A 96 -11.71 6.25 10.75
N ASP A 97 -10.84 6.34 11.76
CA ASP A 97 -10.09 7.57 12.09
C ASP A 97 -9.18 8.01 10.92
N VAL A 98 -8.50 7.07 10.26
CA VAL A 98 -7.67 7.37 9.09
C VAL A 98 -8.53 7.85 7.92
N ILE A 99 -9.66 7.20 7.62
CA ILE A 99 -10.59 7.64 6.58
C ILE A 99 -11.09 9.06 6.87
N ALA A 100 -11.56 9.31 8.09
CA ALA A 100 -12.05 10.62 8.52
C ALA A 100 -10.98 11.72 8.30
N SER A 101 -9.71 11.39 8.53
CA SER A 101 -8.61 12.34 8.31
C SER A 101 -8.37 12.73 6.85
N TYR A 102 -8.78 11.91 5.88
CA TYR A 102 -8.73 12.22 4.44
C TYR A 102 -10.06 12.78 3.90
N TRP A 103 -11.18 12.50 4.56
CA TRP A 103 -12.55 12.91 4.17
C TRP A 103 -13.07 14.14 4.95
N ARG A 104 -12.17 15.00 5.45
CA ARG A 104 -12.52 16.15 6.32
C ARG A 104 -13.64 17.02 5.76
N ASP A 105 -13.60 17.29 4.46
CA ASP A 105 -14.56 18.19 3.78
C ASP A 105 -15.72 17.42 3.11
N TYR A 106 -15.91 16.13 3.42
CA TYR A 106 -16.94 15.31 2.79
C TYR A 106 -18.35 15.80 3.09
N GLY A 107 -18.63 16.21 4.34
CA GLY A 107 -19.97 16.65 4.76
C GLY A 107 -20.52 17.79 3.89
N ASP A 108 -19.68 18.76 3.55
CA ASP A 108 -20.06 19.92 2.73
C ASP A 108 -20.10 19.63 1.22
N HIS A 109 -19.58 18.47 0.80
CA HIS A 109 -19.33 18.15 -0.62
C HIS A 109 -19.79 16.74 -1.02
N ALA A 110 -20.65 16.10 -0.24
CA ALA A 110 -20.97 14.67 -0.33
C ALA A 110 -21.42 14.22 -1.74
N GLU A 111 -22.16 15.05 -2.47
CA GLU A 111 -22.69 14.73 -3.81
C GLU A 111 -21.61 14.67 -4.91
N LYS A 112 -20.45 15.29 -4.67
CA LYS A 112 -19.39 15.45 -5.68
C LYS A 112 -18.00 15.28 -5.11
N PHE A 113 -17.87 14.63 -3.96
CA PHE A 113 -16.60 14.54 -3.25
C PHE A 113 -15.61 13.69 -4.04
N MET A 114 -14.39 14.20 -4.16
CA MET A 114 -13.30 13.54 -4.83
C MET A 114 -12.16 13.42 -3.82
N PRO A 115 -11.64 12.22 -3.52
CA PRO A 115 -10.62 12.01 -2.49
C PRO A 115 -9.23 12.41 -3.00
N ALA A 116 -9.11 13.67 -3.45
CA ALA A 116 -7.91 14.25 -4.01
C ALA A 116 -6.73 14.16 -3.04
N PHE A 117 -6.97 14.42 -1.75
CA PHE A 117 -5.92 14.37 -0.75
C PHE A 117 -5.33 12.97 -0.59
N LEU A 118 -6.17 11.95 -0.42
CA LEU A 118 -5.74 10.56 -0.36
C LEU A 118 -5.02 10.14 -1.65
N ALA A 119 -5.57 10.47 -2.82
CA ALA A 119 -4.96 10.10 -4.09
C ALA A 119 -3.54 10.69 -4.24
N ASN A 120 -3.35 11.96 -3.85
CA ASN A 120 -2.05 12.59 -3.83
C ASN A 120 -1.09 11.91 -2.85
N ASP A 121 -1.57 11.48 -1.68
CA ASP A 121 -0.73 10.80 -0.69
C ASP A 121 -0.33 9.37 -1.14
N ILE A 122 -1.23 8.65 -1.84
CA ILE A 122 -0.92 7.37 -2.49
C ILE A 122 0.16 7.56 -3.57
N LEU A 123 0.03 8.61 -4.39
CA LEU A 123 1.03 8.94 -5.42
C LEU A 123 2.37 9.37 -4.78
N ARG A 124 2.33 10.15 -3.69
CA ARG A 124 3.50 10.51 -2.89
C ARG A 124 4.21 9.25 -2.40
N LEU A 125 3.49 8.30 -1.79
CA LEU A 125 4.06 7.02 -1.35
C LEU A 125 4.73 6.26 -2.48
N TRP A 126 4.08 6.14 -3.64
CA TRP A 126 4.66 5.47 -4.79
C TRP A 126 5.99 6.12 -5.21
N ARG A 127 6.04 7.45 -5.31
CA ARG A 127 7.27 8.18 -5.64
C ARG A 127 8.33 8.03 -4.55
N THR A 128 7.93 8.06 -3.28
CA THR A 128 8.82 7.80 -2.14
C THR A 128 9.44 6.41 -2.23
N PHE A 129 8.70 5.37 -2.61
CA PHE A 129 9.28 4.04 -2.82
C PHE A 129 10.29 4.01 -3.97
N CYS A 130 9.99 4.66 -5.10
CA CYS A 130 10.92 4.74 -6.23
C CYS A 130 12.22 5.47 -5.86
N VAL A 131 12.13 6.63 -5.21
CA VAL A 131 13.32 7.42 -4.82
C VAL A 131 14.12 6.71 -3.72
N ASN A 132 13.45 6.11 -2.74
CA ASN A 132 14.11 5.33 -1.70
C ASN A 132 14.86 4.11 -2.26
N TYR A 133 14.36 3.52 -3.36
CA TYR A 133 15.07 2.46 -4.06
C TYR A 133 16.37 2.98 -4.71
N GLU A 134 16.30 4.10 -5.44
CA GLU A 134 17.48 4.68 -6.08
C GLU A 134 18.56 5.09 -5.06
N ALA A 135 18.16 5.78 -3.99
CA ALA A 135 19.08 6.23 -2.92
C ALA A 135 19.82 5.07 -2.21
N ARG A 136 19.21 3.89 -2.16
CA ARG A 136 19.83 2.68 -1.60
C ARG A 136 20.74 1.98 -2.61
N THR A 137 20.44 2.07 -3.90
CA THR A 137 21.16 1.38 -4.98
C THR A 137 22.51 2.05 -5.27
N GLU A 138 22.63 3.37 -5.12
CA GLU A 138 23.89 4.11 -5.32
C GLU A 138 25.04 3.64 -4.39
N ARG A 139 24.73 2.98 -3.27
CA ARG A 139 25.68 2.69 -2.19
C ARG A 139 26.22 1.27 -2.19
N ASP A 140 25.78 0.42 -3.11
CA ASP A 140 26.07 -1.02 -3.08
C ASP A 140 27.21 -1.41 -4.06
N PRO A 141 28.20 -2.24 -3.64
CA PRO A 141 29.25 -2.77 -4.52
C PRO A 141 28.70 -3.59 -5.70
N HIS A 142 29.51 -3.78 -6.75
CA HIS A 142 29.12 -4.46 -8.00
C HIS A 142 28.46 -5.85 -7.79
N GLU A 143 28.83 -6.60 -6.74
CA GLU A 143 28.25 -7.91 -6.39
C GLU A 143 26.79 -7.84 -5.90
N LYS A 144 26.34 -6.72 -5.33
CA LYS A 144 24.95 -6.54 -4.86
C LYS A 144 23.98 -6.06 -5.94
N LYS A 145 24.45 -5.91 -7.18
CA LYS A 145 23.67 -5.40 -8.32
C LYS A 145 22.47 -6.29 -8.65
N ILE A 146 22.59 -7.62 -8.53
CA ILE A 146 21.49 -8.55 -8.81
C ILE A 146 20.41 -8.44 -7.74
N GLU A 147 20.78 -8.39 -6.46
CA GLU A 147 19.82 -8.17 -5.37
C GLU A 147 19.08 -6.84 -5.52
N GLY A 148 19.77 -5.78 -5.94
CA GLY A 148 19.17 -4.49 -6.30
C GLY A 148 18.12 -4.64 -7.40
N LYS A 149 18.45 -5.32 -8.51
CA LYS A 149 17.48 -5.58 -9.59
C LYS A 149 16.27 -6.38 -9.13
N ILE A 150 16.44 -7.40 -8.28
CA ILE A 150 15.33 -8.17 -7.71
C ILE A 150 14.43 -7.26 -6.86
N LYS A 151 15.01 -6.37 -6.04
CA LYS A 151 14.24 -5.38 -5.26
C LYS A 151 13.45 -4.45 -6.18
N ASN A 152 14.03 -3.98 -7.28
CA ASN A 152 13.33 -3.17 -8.27
C ASN A 152 12.18 -3.94 -8.94
N TYR A 153 12.43 -5.20 -9.31
CA TYR A 153 11.43 -6.07 -9.91
C TYR A 153 10.23 -6.26 -8.98
N LYS A 154 10.48 -6.54 -7.69
CA LYS A 154 9.43 -6.63 -6.65
C LYS A 154 8.71 -5.29 -6.43
N LEU A 155 9.44 -4.17 -6.45
CA LEU A 155 8.89 -2.82 -6.33
C LEU A 155 7.88 -2.53 -7.45
N LYS A 156 8.29 -2.76 -8.71
CA LYS A 156 7.49 -2.50 -9.91
C LYS A 156 6.22 -3.35 -10.03
N HIS A 157 6.17 -4.51 -9.36
CA HIS A 157 4.96 -5.33 -9.30
C HIS A 157 4.16 -5.04 -8.03
N SER A 158 4.72 -5.38 -6.86
CA SER A 158 3.96 -5.40 -5.60
C SER A 158 3.59 -4.00 -5.10
N ARG A 159 4.54 -3.05 -5.09
CA ARG A 159 4.25 -1.69 -4.60
C ARG A 159 3.46 -0.88 -5.62
N MET A 160 3.70 -1.08 -6.91
CA MET A 160 2.87 -0.49 -7.95
C MET A 160 1.43 -0.97 -7.84
N LEU A 161 1.21 -2.29 -7.74
CA LEU A 161 -0.13 -2.86 -7.62
C LEU A 161 -0.83 -2.36 -6.35
N THR A 162 -0.12 -2.28 -5.21
CA THR A 162 -0.66 -1.75 -3.95
C THR A 162 -1.22 -0.34 -4.12
N CYS A 163 -0.44 0.58 -4.70
CA CYS A 163 -0.86 1.97 -4.89
C CYS A 163 -1.93 2.11 -5.98
N TYR A 164 -1.67 1.59 -7.17
CA TYR A 164 -2.51 1.87 -8.33
C TYR A 164 -3.78 1.02 -8.41
N SER A 165 -3.86 -0.14 -7.76
CA SER A 165 -5.14 -0.86 -7.61
C SER A 165 -6.14 -0.06 -6.77
N ALA A 166 -5.67 0.66 -5.75
CA ALA A 166 -6.50 1.55 -4.95
C ALA A 166 -6.96 2.77 -5.76
N LEU A 167 -6.05 3.39 -6.53
CA LEU A 167 -6.41 4.49 -7.42
C LEU A 167 -7.44 4.06 -8.48
N LEU A 168 -7.28 2.88 -9.09
CA LEU A 168 -8.26 2.32 -10.03
C LEU A 168 -9.62 2.08 -9.36
N TYR A 169 -9.63 1.52 -8.14
CA TYR A 169 -10.86 1.31 -7.39
C TYR A 169 -11.59 2.63 -7.12
N LEU A 170 -10.90 3.62 -6.54
CA LEU A 170 -11.48 4.93 -6.23
C LEU A 170 -11.94 5.66 -7.50
N LEU A 171 -11.18 5.53 -8.59
CA LEU A 171 -11.55 6.09 -9.89
C LEU A 171 -12.80 5.43 -10.48
N GLY A 172 -12.91 4.11 -10.33
CA GLY A 172 -14.09 3.34 -10.74
C GLY A 172 -15.33 3.78 -9.96
N VAL A 173 -15.26 3.83 -8.63
CA VAL A 173 -16.34 4.34 -7.77
C VAL A 173 -16.74 5.76 -8.20
N PHE A 174 -15.77 6.66 -8.33
CA PHE A 174 -16.04 8.03 -8.76
C PHE A 174 -16.68 8.11 -10.16
N LYS A 175 -16.33 7.19 -11.08
CA LYS A 175 -16.92 7.12 -12.42
C LYS A 175 -18.40 6.75 -12.37
N LEU A 176 -18.75 5.77 -11.52
CA LEU A 176 -20.12 5.29 -11.33
C LEU A 176 -20.98 6.34 -10.60
N GLU A 177 -20.47 6.87 -9.50
CA GLU A 177 -21.30 7.62 -8.54
C GLU A 177 -21.07 9.13 -8.53
N LYS A 178 -20.04 9.61 -9.24
CA LYS A 178 -19.60 11.03 -9.25
C LYS A 178 -19.16 11.57 -7.89
N THR A 179 -19.07 10.70 -6.89
CA THR A 179 -18.55 10.96 -5.56
C THR A 179 -17.87 9.71 -5.00
N VAL A 180 -17.07 9.86 -3.95
CA VAL A 180 -16.52 8.73 -3.18
C VAL A 180 -16.82 8.98 -1.70
N SER A 181 -17.66 8.14 -1.09
CA SER A 181 -17.99 8.22 0.33
C SER A 181 -16.90 7.56 1.21
N PRO A 182 -16.88 7.86 2.52
CA PRO A 182 -16.10 7.11 3.50
C PRO A 182 -16.33 5.59 3.43
N ASP A 183 -17.58 5.15 3.20
CA ASP A 183 -17.94 3.73 3.11
C ASP A 183 -17.30 3.04 1.89
N HIS A 184 -17.14 3.74 0.77
CA HIS A 184 -16.38 3.22 -0.38
C HIS A 184 -14.90 3.04 -0.03
N ALA A 185 -14.32 4.00 0.70
CA ALA A 185 -12.95 3.88 1.17
C ALA A 185 -12.80 2.70 2.16
N LYS A 186 -13.72 2.57 3.13
CA LYS A 186 -13.75 1.46 4.08
C LYS A 186 -13.85 0.12 3.36
N SER A 187 -14.76 -0.01 2.39
CA SER A 187 -14.91 -1.21 1.57
C SER A 187 -13.61 -1.56 0.84
N MET A 188 -12.90 -0.56 0.30
CA MET A 188 -11.61 -0.77 -0.36
C MET A 188 -10.51 -1.31 0.57
N THR A 189 -10.50 -0.88 1.85
CA THR A 189 -9.52 -1.36 2.84
C THR A 189 -9.66 -2.85 3.15
N GLN A 190 -10.84 -3.43 2.90
CA GLN A 190 -11.11 -4.85 3.08
C GLN A 190 -10.71 -5.70 1.87
N LEU A 191 -10.32 -5.07 0.76
CA LEU A 191 -9.91 -5.76 -0.46
C LEU A 191 -8.39 -5.78 -0.59
N THR A 192 -7.83 -6.96 -0.91
CA THR A 192 -6.45 -7.06 -1.35
C THR A 192 -6.25 -6.33 -2.69
N PRO A 193 -5.01 -5.94 -3.06
CA PRO A 193 -4.75 -5.29 -4.33
C PRO A 193 -5.28 -6.04 -5.56
N THR A 194 -5.18 -7.38 -5.57
CA THR A 194 -5.76 -8.21 -6.64
C THR A 194 -7.28 -8.24 -6.61
N THR A 195 -7.88 -8.29 -5.42
CA THR A 195 -9.34 -8.26 -5.26
C THR A 195 -9.95 -6.94 -5.73
N ARG A 196 -9.23 -5.82 -5.62
CA ARG A 196 -9.64 -4.54 -6.22
C ARG A 196 -9.74 -4.62 -7.74
N LEU A 197 -8.79 -5.29 -8.40
CA LEU A 197 -8.88 -5.56 -9.83
C LEU A 197 -10.06 -6.47 -10.17
N SER A 198 -10.29 -7.53 -9.38
CA SER A 198 -11.46 -8.38 -9.54
C SER A 198 -12.78 -7.63 -9.32
N TRP A 199 -12.82 -6.62 -8.46
CA TRP A 199 -13.98 -5.74 -8.29
C TRP A 199 -14.29 -4.96 -9.58
N LEU A 200 -13.27 -4.46 -10.30
CA LEU A 200 -13.46 -3.80 -11.59
C LEU A 200 -14.07 -4.74 -12.64
N LEU A 201 -13.62 -6.00 -12.67
CA LEU A 201 -14.14 -7.03 -13.58
C LEU A 201 -15.62 -7.35 -13.36
N LYS A 202 -16.15 -7.14 -12.15
CA LYS A 202 -17.57 -7.38 -11.82
C LYS A 202 -18.50 -6.31 -12.39
N HIS A 203 -18.00 -5.14 -12.76
CA HIS A 203 -18.81 -4.01 -13.24
C HIS A 203 -18.82 -3.97 -14.77
N GLN A 204 -20.02 -4.01 -15.37
CA GLN A 204 -20.19 -4.04 -16.83
C GLN A 204 -19.84 -2.70 -17.48
N GLU A 205 -19.99 -1.60 -16.74
CA GLU A 205 -19.60 -0.24 -17.10
C GLU A 205 -18.10 -0.12 -17.40
N PHE A 206 -17.30 -1.06 -16.88
CA PHE A 206 -15.84 -1.10 -17.05
C PHE A 206 -15.40 -2.15 -18.07
N LYS A 207 -16.31 -2.66 -18.91
CA LYS A 207 -15.98 -3.69 -19.93
C LYS A 207 -14.78 -3.32 -20.81
N ALA A 208 -14.59 -2.03 -21.10
CA ALA A 208 -13.45 -1.53 -21.87
C ALA A 208 -12.08 -1.86 -21.26
N ILE A 209 -11.99 -2.01 -19.93
CA ILE A 209 -10.73 -2.36 -19.24
C ILE A 209 -10.65 -3.83 -18.81
N HIS A 210 -11.66 -4.66 -19.09
CA HIS A 210 -11.67 -6.05 -18.61
C HIS A 210 -10.50 -6.87 -19.15
N SER A 211 -10.17 -6.71 -20.44
CA SER A 211 -9.05 -7.41 -21.07
C SER A 211 -7.71 -7.06 -20.41
N VAL A 212 -7.39 -5.77 -20.29
CA VAL A 212 -6.14 -5.30 -19.66
C VAL A 212 -6.10 -5.66 -18.16
N THR A 213 -7.24 -5.66 -17.47
CA THR A 213 -7.31 -6.04 -16.04
C THR A 213 -7.03 -7.54 -15.83
N ASN A 214 -7.51 -8.41 -16.73
CA ASN A 214 -7.16 -9.84 -16.69
C ASN A 214 -5.66 -10.05 -16.95
N GLN A 215 -5.09 -9.37 -17.93
CA GLN A 215 -3.65 -9.42 -18.21
C GLN A 215 -2.81 -8.96 -17.00
N LEU A 216 -3.25 -7.94 -16.26
CA LEU A 216 -2.61 -7.52 -15.02
C LEU A 216 -2.61 -8.61 -13.95
N LEU A 217 -3.74 -9.30 -13.77
CA LEU A 217 -3.84 -10.40 -12.81
C LEU A 217 -2.94 -11.57 -13.22
N GLU A 218 -2.93 -11.94 -14.50
CA GLU A 218 -2.06 -12.97 -15.06
C GLU A 218 -0.58 -12.64 -14.85
N LYS A 219 -0.16 -11.41 -15.22
CA LYS A 219 1.23 -10.96 -15.04
C LYS A 219 1.64 -10.88 -13.57
N TYR A 220 0.72 -10.52 -12.68
CA TYR A 220 1.00 -10.55 -11.25
C TYR A 220 1.13 -11.98 -10.73
N ALA A 221 0.30 -12.92 -11.21
CA ALA A 221 0.43 -14.34 -10.86
C ALA A 221 1.77 -14.92 -11.33
N GLU A 222 2.16 -14.65 -12.59
CA GLU A 222 3.49 -15.02 -13.12
C GLU A 222 4.62 -14.45 -12.25
N PHE A 223 4.50 -13.19 -11.81
CA PHE A 223 5.46 -12.57 -10.90
C PHE A 223 5.57 -13.31 -9.55
N LEU A 224 4.45 -13.71 -8.97
CA LEU A 224 4.44 -14.48 -7.71
C LEU A 224 5.13 -15.84 -7.91
N GLU A 225 4.78 -16.58 -8.95
CA GLU A 225 5.42 -17.87 -9.27
C GLU A 225 6.93 -17.75 -9.53
N LYS A 226 7.37 -16.68 -10.21
CA LYS A 226 8.79 -16.40 -10.45
C LYS A 226 9.55 -16.09 -9.15
N THR A 227 8.90 -15.47 -8.17
CA THR A 227 9.54 -14.96 -6.96
C THR A 227 9.36 -15.83 -5.72
N ASP A 228 8.46 -16.81 -5.76
CA ASP A 228 8.22 -17.80 -4.70
C ASP A 228 9.31 -18.88 -4.67
N ARG A 229 10.54 -18.46 -4.31
CA ARG A 229 11.73 -19.31 -4.31
C ARG A 229 12.69 -18.92 -3.19
N PRO A 230 13.54 -19.84 -2.71
CA PRO A 230 14.66 -19.51 -1.82
C PRO A 230 15.55 -18.43 -2.41
N LYS A 231 16.18 -17.63 -1.55
CA LYS A 231 16.96 -16.44 -1.95
C LYS A 231 18.02 -16.76 -3.02
N ASP A 232 18.80 -17.82 -2.81
CA ASP A 232 19.92 -18.16 -3.70
C ASP A 232 19.43 -18.65 -5.08
N GLU A 233 18.34 -19.42 -5.10
CA GLU A 233 17.69 -19.86 -6.35
C GLU A 233 17.09 -18.68 -7.11
N LEU A 234 16.48 -17.72 -6.40
CA LEU A 234 15.95 -16.50 -6.99
C LEU A 234 17.08 -15.67 -7.61
N ILE A 235 18.23 -15.55 -6.95
CA ILE A 235 19.40 -14.85 -7.48
C ILE A 235 19.90 -15.53 -8.76
N ALA A 236 20.04 -16.86 -8.76
CA ALA A 236 20.48 -17.61 -9.93
C ALA A 236 19.52 -17.44 -11.12
N ALA A 237 18.22 -17.68 -10.90
CA ALA A 237 17.19 -17.55 -11.93
C ALA A 237 17.10 -16.12 -12.48
N PHE A 238 17.20 -15.10 -11.62
CA PHE A 238 17.17 -13.71 -12.05
C PHE A 238 18.43 -13.36 -12.85
N ASN A 239 19.59 -13.91 -12.51
CA ASN A 239 20.82 -13.64 -13.25
C ASN A 239 20.75 -14.16 -14.69
N GLU A 240 20.19 -15.35 -14.88
CA GLU A 240 19.99 -15.98 -16.19
C GLU A 240 18.94 -15.24 -17.03
N ASN A 241 17.86 -14.76 -16.40
CA ASN A 241 16.68 -14.22 -17.09
C ASN A 241 16.50 -12.71 -16.89
N SER A 242 17.54 -11.98 -16.46
CA SER A 242 17.43 -10.58 -16.00
C SER A 242 16.80 -9.66 -17.03
N SER A 243 17.05 -9.86 -18.33
CA SER A 243 16.51 -8.98 -19.38
C SER A 243 15.00 -9.19 -19.53
N GLU A 244 14.57 -10.45 -19.70
CA GLU A 244 13.16 -10.83 -19.85
C GLU A 244 12.33 -10.38 -18.65
N TRP A 245 12.82 -10.62 -17.43
CA TRP A 245 12.07 -10.25 -16.22
C TRP A 245 11.95 -8.73 -16.09
N MET A 246 13.01 -7.99 -16.42
CA MET A 246 12.93 -6.52 -16.40
C MET A 246 11.99 -5.99 -17.49
N GLU A 247 12.00 -6.56 -18.68
CA GLU A 247 11.04 -6.23 -19.75
C GLU A 247 9.60 -6.47 -19.29
N GLY A 248 9.31 -7.64 -18.71
CA GLY A 248 7.99 -7.94 -18.14
C GLY A 248 7.54 -6.95 -17.06
N SER A 249 8.48 -6.39 -16.28
CA SER A 249 8.15 -5.34 -15.30
C SER A 249 7.72 -4.01 -15.93
N TYR A 250 8.22 -3.69 -17.13
CA TYR A 250 7.77 -2.53 -17.88
C TYR A 250 6.40 -2.79 -18.50
N THR A 251 6.19 -3.97 -19.09
CA THR A 251 4.87 -4.39 -19.59
C THR A 251 3.81 -4.31 -18.50
N PHE A 252 4.11 -4.74 -17.26
CA PHE A 252 3.18 -4.60 -16.14
C PHE A 252 2.81 -3.13 -15.87
N GLY A 253 3.78 -2.22 -15.91
CA GLY A 253 3.56 -0.79 -15.78
C GLY A 253 2.73 -0.20 -16.92
N ASP A 254 2.96 -0.64 -18.15
CA ASP A 254 2.21 -0.20 -19.33
C ASP A 254 0.75 -0.64 -19.25
N LEU A 255 0.49 -1.90 -18.85
CA LEU A 255 -0.86 -2.42 -18.60
C LEU A 255 -1.56 -1.63 -17.49
N MET A 256 -0.86 -1.27 -16.41
CA MET A 256 -1.42 -0.45 -15.34
C MET A 256 -1.81 0.94 -15.85
N PHE A 257 -0.95 1.56 -16.68
CA PHE A 257 -1.23 2.85 -17.29
C PHE A 257 -2.41 2.78 -18.27
N GLU A 258 -2.49 1.74 -19.09
CA GLU A 258 -3.59 1.52 -20.03
C GLU A 258 -4.93 1.35 -19.30
N ALA A 259 -4.96 0.54 -18.24
CA ALA A 259 -6.14 0.36 -17.41
C ALA A 259 -6.61 1.70 -16.79
N LEU A 260 -5.68 2.47 -16.23
CA LEU A 260 -5.97 3.76 -15.60
C LEU A 260 -6.45 4.80 -16.62
N SER A 261 -5.78 4.89 -17.77
CA SER A 261 -6.10 5.84 -18.85
C SER A 261 -7.47 5.57 -19.45
N THR A 262 -7.76 4.32 -19.76
CA THR A 262 -9.03 3.89 -20.36
C THR A 262 -10.18 4.05 -19.37
N LEU A 263 -9.97 3.71 -18.09
CA LEU A 263 -10.99 3.94 -17.05
C LEU A 263 -11.22 5.44 -16.84
N GLY A 264 -10.15 6.22 -16.86
CA GLY A 264 -10.10 7.65 -16.56
C GLY A 264 -10.50 8.59 -17.69
N GLU A 265 -10.86 8.08 -18.87
CA GLU A 265 -11.26 8.91 -20.00
C GLU A 265 -12.37 9.90 -19.61
N GLN A 266 -12.14 11.19 -19.90
CA GLN A 266 -13.00 12.33 -19.53
C GLN A 266 -13.29 12.50 -18.03
N ASN A 267 -12.55 11.82 -17.16
CA ASN A 267 -12.77 11.87 -15.72
C ASN A 267 -11.88 12.95 -15.05
N ARG A 268 -12.49 13.87 -14.29
CA ARG A 268 -11.74 14.92 -13.58
C ARG A 268 -10.83 14.36 -12.48
N PHE A 269 -11.19 13.22 -11.89
CA PHE A 269 -10.37 12.56 -10.89
C PHE A 269 -9.13 11.94 -11.52
N TYR A 270 -9.27 11.35 -12.71
CA TYR A 270 -8.12 10.88 -13.48
C TYR A 270 -7.13 12.00 -13.79
N ARG A 271 -7.61 13.20 -14.15
CA ARG A 271 -6.72 14.36 -14.37
C ARG A 271 -5.86 14.68 -13.15
N LEU A 272 -6.40 14.59 -11.94
CA LEU A 272 -5.64 14.78 -10.70
C LEU A 272 -4.63 13.66 -10.45
N ILE A 273 -4.88 12.45 -10.95
CA ILE A 273 -3.96 11.33 -10.77
C ILE A 273 -2.73 11.46 -11.70
N VAL A 274 -2.88 12.12 -12.85
CA VAL A 274 -1.82 12.18 -13.89
C VAL A 274 -1.12 13.54 -14.04
N VAL A 275 -1.73 14.62 -13.55
CA VAL A 275 -1.16 15.99 -13.57
C VAL A 275 -0.64 16.34 -12.19
#